data_AF-A0A9D1YNW3-F1
#
_entry.id   AF-A0A9D1YNW3-F1
#
_cell.length_a   1.000
_cell.length_b   1.000
_cell.length_c   1.000
_cell.angle_alpha   90.00
_cell.angle_beta   90.00
_cell.angle_gamma   90.00
#
_symmetry.space_group_name_H-M   'P 1'
#
loop_
_entity.id
_entity.type
_entity.pdbx_description
1 polymer ?
#
loop_
_entity_poly.entity_id
_entity_poly.type
_entity_poly.pdbx_seq_one_letter_code
_entity_poly.pdbx_strand_id
1 'polypeptide(L)'
;MAYQIFETADGQRTALYAQGNSIFSCRLPFLKGMTPKELRTDYLAHLDAVLFRDAVCFVYENLEHQAVIDSLGGSPARILLADIPDGYRFESLQLTVRENGLYLFYQICGKGEKAGLYVCMPYRENVWGTVFEGPEGSWRAETVRTKEGERLLCLDRRTGRLRLYDWTGEADFTERPMMEEAEHRRRTEALEAVWREEKAGWQREKRAWQEEKAGWQREKCAWQQEKEERMIQCRKEYENRVERLRAEYEGKLSRCREGYELQLGQAKKQYDELARTAVKLQQIGRKWRDKYFGRIEEKA
;
A
#
# COMPACT_ATOMS: atom_id res chain seq x y z
N MET A 1 -36.97 -16.92 -11.81
CA MET A 1 -38.22 -16.23 -11.42
C MET A 1 -37.83 -14.90 -10.81
N ALA A 2 -38.11 -13.80 -11.51
CA ALA A 2 -37.94 -12.47 -10.96
C ALA A 2 -39.30 -12.05 -10.38
N TYR A 3 -39.35 -11.76 -9.09
CA TYR A 3 -40.48 -11.10 -8.46
C TYR A 3 -40.03 -9.70 -8.09
N GLN A 4 -40.89 -8.70 -8.29
CA GLN A 4 -40.61 -7.31 -7.92
C GLN A 4 -41.53 -6.94 -6.76
N ILE A 5 -40.96 -6.38 -5.69
CA ILE A 5 -41.70 -5.99 -4.49
C ILE A 5 -41.76 -4.46 -4.45
N PHE A 6 -42.97 -3.94 -4.30
CA PHE A 6 -43.26 -2.52 -4.20
C PHE A 6 -43.92 -2.22 -2.86
N GLU A 7 -43.61 -1.07 -2.28
CA GLU A 7 -44.24 -0.56 -1.08
C GLU A 7 -45.09 0.65 -1.48
N THR A 8 -46.41 0.59 -1.28
CA THR A 8 -47.33 1.69 -1.58
C THR A 8 -47.35 2.70 -0.44
N ALA A 9 -47.86 3.91 -0.68
CA ALA A 9 -47.95 4.98 0.31
C ALA A 9 -48.71 4.58 1.60
N ASP A 10 -49.63 3.63 1.50
CA ASP A 10 -50.38 3.08 2.63
C ASP A 10 -49.57 2.11 3.52
N GLY A 11 -48.26 1.95 3.26
CA GLY A 11 -47.38 1.00 3.95
C GLY A 11 -47.61 -0.46 3.55
N GLN A 12 -48.46 -0.71 2.56
CA GLN A 12 -48.77 -2.04 2.07
C GLN A 12 -47.73 -2.47 1.02
N ARG A 13 -47.18 -3.68 1.20
CA ARG A 13 -46.25 -4.27 0.23
C ARG A 13 -47.00 -5.14 -0.77
N THR A 14 -46.71 -4.96 -2.06
CA THR A 14 -47.27 -5.77 -3.14
C THR A 14 -46.13 -6.39 -3.94
N ALA A 15 -46.13 -7.71 -4.06
CA ALA A 15 -45.24 -8.45 -4.94
C ALA A 15 -45.94 -8.73 -6.27
N LEU A 16 -45.23 -8.49 -7.36
CA LEU A 16 -45.68 -8.75 -8.72
C LEU A 16 -44.74 -9.77 -9.38
N TYR A 17 -45.31 -10.81 -9.98
CA TYR A 17 -44.54 -11.87 -10.65
C TYR A 17 -45.34 -12.48 -11.80
N ALA A 18 -44.63 -13.00 -12.80
CA ALA A 18 -45.22 -13.80 -13.86
C ALA A 18 -45.01 -15.30 -13.60
N GLN A 19 -46.02 -16.10 -13.94
CA GLN A 19 -45.97 -17.55 -13.94
C GLN A 19 -46.75 -18.12 -15.12
N GLY A 20 -46.07 -18.85 -16.00
CA GLY A 20 -46.65 -19.29 -17.27
C GLY A 20 -47.01 -18.07 -18.13
N ASN A 21 -48.24 -18.04 -18.64
CA ASN A 21 -48.77 -16.93 -19.42
C ASN A 21 -49.58 -15.93 -18.56
N SER A 22 -49.48 -16.02 -17.24
CA SER A 22 -50.25 -15.16 -16.34
C SER A 22 -49.36 -14.27 -15.46
N ILE A 23 -49.84 -13.06 -15.18
CA ILE A 23 -49.24 -12.11 -14.24
C ILE A 23 -50.08 -12.10 -12.98
N PHE A 24 -49.41 -12.23 -11.83
CA PHE A 24 -50.04 -12.27 -10.52
C PHE A 24 -49.56 -11.10 -9.65
N SER A 25 -50.47 -10.61 -8.80
CA SER A 25 -50.17 -9.72 -7.69
C SER A 25 -50.45 -10.39 -6.37
N CYS A 26 -49.59 -10.14 -5.39
CA CYS A 26 -49.68 -10.71 -4.06
C CYS A 26 -49.45 -9.62 -3.02
N ARG A 27 -50.36 -9.48 -2.06
CA ARG A 27 -50.21 -8.56 -0.92
C ARG A 27 -49.37 -9.22 0.16
N LEU A 28 -48.42 -8.47 0.71
CA LEU A 28 -47.53 -8.87 1.79
C LEU A 28 -47.90 -8.13 3.10
N PRO A 29 -47.80 -8.80 4.27
CA PRO A 29 -47.37 -10.18 4.45
C PRO A 29 -48.42 -11.19 3.95
N PHE A 30 -47.94 -12.31 3.39
CA PHE A 30 -48.80 -13.35 2.85
C PHE A 30 -49.39 -14.18 4.00
N LEU A 31 -50.70 -14.05 4.25
CA LEU A 31 -51.40 -14.80 5.28
C LEU A 31 -51.88 -16.16 4.73
N LYS A 32 -51.96 -17.15 5.62
CA LYS A 32 -52.42 -18.50 5.28
C LYS A 32 -53.85 -18.43 4.72
N GLY A 33 -54.04 -18.90 3.49
CA GLY A 33 -55.33 -18.89 2.78
C GLY A 33 -55.52 -17.73 1.79
N MET A 34 -54.58 -16.78 1.71
CA MET A 34 -54.59 -15.78 0.65
C MET A 34 -54.22 -16.43 -0.68
N THR A 35 -54.95 -16.09 -1.73
CA THR A 35 -54.60 -16.46 -3.11
C THR A 35 -54.02 -15.24 -3.84
N PRO A 36 -52.96 -15.41 -4.64
CA PRO A 36 -52.49 -14.37 -5.54
C PRO A 36 -53.63 -13.96 -6.47
N LYS A 37 -53.78 -12.66 -6.69
CA LYS A 37 -54.75 -12.12 -7.64
C LYS A 37 -54.15 -12.18 -9.03
N GLU A 38 -54.76 -12.96 -9.91
CA GLU A 38 -54.44 -12.98 -11.34
C GLU A 38 -54.87 -11.64 -11.96
N LEU A 39 -53.93 -10.99 -12.66
CA LEU A 39 -54.14 -9.70 -13.31
C LEU A 39 -54.40 -9.86 -14.80
N ARG A 40 -53.58 -10.69 -15.44
CA ARG A 40 -53.51 -10.88 -16.90
C ARG A 40 -53.15 -12.32 -17.22
N THR A 41 -53.61 -12.82 -18.36
CA THR A 41 -53.47 -14.22 -18.83
C THR A 41 -52.85 -14.33 -20.22
N ASP A 42 -52.42 -13.20 -20.76
CA ASP A 42 -51.86 -13.02 -22.10
C ASP A 42 -50.36 -12.70 -22.05
N TYR A 43 -49.68 -12.98 -20.94
CA TYR A 43 -48.26 -12.68 -20.77
C TYR A 43 -47.37 -13.60 -21.62
N LEU A 44 -46.42 -12.98 -22.33
CA LEU A 44 -45.38 -13.67 -23.09
C LEU A 44 -44.00 -13.48 -22.44
N ALA A 45 -43.53 -12.24 -22.32
CA ALA A 45 -42.16 -11.93 -21.88
C ALA A 45 -41.97 -10.50 -21.35
N HIS A 46 -40.76 -10.21 -20.86
CA HIS A 46 -40.26 -8.86 -20.54
C HIS A 46 -41.10 -8.07 -19.51
N LEU A 47 -41.53 -8.74 -18.42
CA LEU A 47 -42.21 -8.07 -17.31
C LEU A 47 -41.28 -7.11 -16.56
N ASP A 48 -41.67 -5.84 -16.50
CA ASP A 48 -41.05 -4.84 -15.62
C ASP A 48 -42.12 -3.95 -14.97
N ALA A 49 -41.86 -3.47 -13.76
CA ALA A 49 -42.81 -2.67 -13.01
C ALA A 49 -42.14 -1.57 -12.18
N VAL A 50 -42.86 -0.46 -12.00
CA VAL A 50 -42.40 0.69 -11.24
C VAL A 50 -43.56 1.34 -10.49
N LEU A 51 -43.27 1.97 -9.34
CA LEU A 51 -44.24 2.74 -8.60
C LEU A 51 -44.36 4.16 -9.20
N PHE A 52 -45.53 4.53 -9.68
CA PHE A 52 -45.82 5.85 -10.26
C PHE A 52 -47.13 6.40 -9.69
N ARG A 53 -47.08 7.59 -9.05
CA ARG A 53 -48.24 8.26 -8.43
C ARG A 53 -49.06 7.30 -7.54
N ASP A 54 -48.37 6.58 -6.66
CA ASP A 54 -48.94 5.59 -5.72
C ASP A 54 -49.63 4.37 -6.35
N ALA A 55 -49.60 4.23 -7.68
CA ALA A 55 -50.01 3.03 -8.39
C ALA A 55 -48.78 2.26 -8.89
N VAL A 56 -48.84 0.92 -8.83
CA VAL A 56 -47.81 0.08 -9.46
C VAL A 56 -48.16 -0.07 -10.93
N CYS A 57 -47.37 0.58 -11.80
CA CYS A 57 -47.46 0.43 -13.25
C CYS A 57 -46.54 -0.71 -13.68
N PHE A 58 -47.02 -1.59 -14.56
CA PHE A 58 -46.23 -2.67 -15.10
C PHE A 58 -46.38 -2.74 -16.62
N VAL A 59 -45.30 -3.10 -17.29
CA VAL A 59 -45.23 -3.32 -18.73
C VAL A 59 -44.87 -4.76 -18.99
N TYR A 60 -45.48 -5.34 -20.02
CA TYR A 60 -45.19 -6.68 -20.50
C TYR A 60 -45.43 -6.80 -22.00
N GLU A 61 -44.82 -7.81 -22.60
CA GLU A 61 -45.14 -8.26 -23.95
C GLU A 61 -46.27 -9.29 -23.88
N ASN A 62 -47.32 -9.09 -24.67
CA ASN A 62 -48.44 -10.04 -24.74
C ASN A 62 -48.22 -11.15 -25.79
N LEU A 63 -49.12 -12.13 -25.85
CA LEU A 63 -49.10 -13.22 -26.84
C LEU A 63 -49.25 -12.75 -28.30
N GLU A 64 -49.74 -11.53 -28.52
CA GLU A 64 -49.85 -10.88 -29.84
C GLU A 64 -48.59 -10.06 -30.18
N HIS A 65 -47.51 -10.17 -29.40
CA HIS A 65 -46.27 -9.40 -29.57
C HIS A 65 -46.44 -7.87 -29.46
N GLN A 66 -47.41 -7.42 -28.66
CA GLN A 66 -47.65 -6.01 -28.36
C GLN A 66 -47.08 -5.64 -26.99
N ALA A 67 -46.55 -4.43 -26.87
CA ALA A 67 -46.14 -3.88 -25.57
C ALA A 67 -47.34 -3.25 -24.88
N VAL A 68 -47.77 -3.87 -23.77
CA VAL A 68 -48.94 -3.44 -22.99
C VAL A 68 -48.46 -2.82 -21.68
N ILE A 69 -48.99 -1.64 -21.35
CA ILE A 69 -48.85 -1.04 -20.02
C ILE A 69 -50.17 -1.15 -19.27
N ASP A 70 -50.07 -1.55 -18.01
CA ASP A 70 -51.22 -1.64 -17.11
C ASP A 70 -50.84 -1.13 -15.71
N SER A 71 -51.83 -0.86 -14.88
CA SER A 71 -51.65 -0.32 -13.54
C SER A 71 -52.49 -1.05 -12.51
N LEU A 72 -51.90 -1.33 -11.36
CA LEU A 72 -52.59 -1.81 -10.17
C LEU A 72 -53.37 -0.65 -9.53
N GLY A 73 -54.49 -0.29 -10.16
CA GLY A 73 -55.32 0.84 -9.73
C GLY A 73 -56.59 1.07 -10.55
N GLY A 74 -56.87 0.23 -11.55
CA GLY A 74 -58.13 0.27 -12.31
C GLY A 74 -58.13 1.19 -13.53
N SER A 75 -56.98 1.73 -13.96
CA SER A 75 -56.89 2.31 -15.30
C SER A 75 -56.94 1.20 -16.35
N PRO A 76 -57.61 1.39 -17.50
CA PRO A 76 -57.58 0.40 -18.57
C PRO A 76 -56.15 0.22 -19.07
N ALA A 77 -55.78 -1.03 -19.35
CA ALA A 77 -54.52 -1.34 -20.00
C ALA A 77 -54.44 -0.59 -21.34
N ARG A 78 -53.28 0.01 -21.61
CA ARG A 78 -53.01 0.71 -22.86
C ARG A 78 -52.01 -0.08 -23.67
N ILE A 79 -52.34 -0.33 -24.93
CA ILE A 79 -51.40 -0.88 -25.89
C ILE A 79 -50.55 0.30 -26.39
N LEU A 80 -49.25 0.24 -26.15
CA LEU A 80 -48.32 1.32 -26.51
C LEU A 80 -47.73 1.13 -27.89
N LEU A 81 -47.46 -0.13 -28.25
CA LEU A 81 -46.86 -0.51 -29.52
C LEU A 81 -47.64 -1.70 -30.05
N ALA A 82 -48.29 -1.49 -31.19
CA ALA A 82 -48.97 -2.51 -31.99
C ALA A 82 -48.31 -2.54 -33.38
N ASP A 83 -48.31 -3.71 -34.01
CA ASP A 83 -47.78 -3.94 -35.37
C ASP A 83 -46.27 -3.77 -35.52
N ILE A 84 -45.51 -4.54 -34.75
CA ILE A 84 -44.12 -4.78 -35.11
C ILE A 84 -44.08 -5.59 -36.41
N PRO A 85 -43.32 -5.18 -37.45
CA PRO A 85 -43.18 -5.94 -38.69
C PRO A 85 -42.67 -7.37 -38.42
N ASP A 86 -43.14 -8.34 -39.20
CA ASP A 86 -42.77 -9.75 -39.06
C ASP A 86 -41.26 -9.96 -38.91
N GLY A 87 -40.85 -10.56 -37.78
CA GLY A 87 -39.46 -10.94 -37.51
C GLY A 87 -38.69 -10.04 -36.54
N TYR A 88 -39.31 -8.96 -36.05
CA TYR A 88 -38.78 -8.12 -34.97
C TYR A 88 -39.35 -8.55 -33.61
N ARG A 89 -38.54 -8.50 -32.56
CA ARG A 89 -38.94 -8.81 -31.18
C ARG A 89 -38.50 -7.70 -30.22
N PHE A 90 -39.24 -7.52 -29.13
CA PHE A 90 -38.77 -6.72 -28.02
C PHE A 90 -37.68 -7.50 -27.27
N GLU A 91 -36.55 -6.86 -26.95
CA GLU A 91 -35.44 -7.53 -26.24
C GLU A 91 -35.21 -6.98 -24.81
N SER A 92 -35.85 -5.85 -24.47
CA SER A 92 -35.75 -5.24 -23.15
C SER A 92 -36.85 -4.19 -23.01
N LEU A 93 -37.85 -4.42 -22.15
CA LEU A 93 -38.85 -3.43 -21.76
C LEU A 93 -38.51 -2.97 -20.34
N GLN A 94 -38.32 -1.67 -20.15
CA GLN A 94 -37.91 -1.12 -18.86
C GLN A 94 -38.66 0.16 -18.53
N LEU A 95 -39.25 0.21 -17.34
CA LEU A 95 -39.97 1.38 -16.85
C LEU A 95 -39.08 2.21 -15.92
N THR A 96 -39.10 3.54 -16.10
CA THR A 96 -38.36 4.49 -15.27
C THR A 96 -39.23 5.70 -14.95
N VAL A 97 -39.16 6.19 -13.72
CA VAL A 97 -39.87 7.40 -13.29
C VAL A 97 -38.87 8.53 -13.07
N ARG A 98 -39.11 9.68 -13.71
CA ARG A 98 -38.32 10.91 -13.56
C ARG A 98 -39.23 12.13 -13.49
N GLU A 99 -39.00 13.04 -12.54
CA GLU A 99 -39.66 14.37 -12.44
C GLU A 99 -41.19 14.35 -12.68
N ASN A 100 -41.88 13.32 -12.18
CA ASN A 100 -43.32 13.05 -12.35
C ASN A 100 -43.80 12.59 -13.75
N GLY A 101 -42.87 12.23 -14.63
CA GLY A 101 -43.10 11.51 -15.87
C GLY A 101 -42.77 10.01 -15.74
N LEU A 102 -43.52 9.17 -16.45
CA LEU A 102 -43.23 7.76 -16.64
C LEU A 102 -42.62 7.58 -18.03
N TYR A 103 -41.49 6.88 -18.09
CA TYR A 103 -40.73 6.63 -19.31
C TYR A 103 -40.62 5.12 -19.50
N LEU A 104 -40.95 4.66 -20.70
CA LEU A 104 -40.73 3.29 -21.14
C LEU A 104 -39.54 3.29 -22.09
N PHE A 105 -38.46 2.64 -21.66
CA PHE A 105 -37.35 2.31 -22.53
C PHE A 105 -37.62 0.95 -23.15
N TYR A 106 -37.55 0.89 -24.48
CA TYR A 106 -37.73 -0.35 -25.21
C TYR A 106 -36.68 -0.52 -26.29
N GLN A 107 -36.35 -1.77 -26.56
CA GLN A 107 -35.43 -2.16 -27.61
C GLN A 107 -36.14 -3.07 -28.61
N ILE A 108 -36.07 -2.71 -29.88
CA ILE A 108 -36.57 -3.53 -30.99
C ILE A 108 -35.36 -4.17 -31.67
N CYS A 109 -35.35 -5.49 -31.78
CA CYS A 109 -34.32 -6.24 -32.50
C CYS A 109 -34.93 -7.00 -33.66
N GLY A 110 -34.45 -6.69 -34.89
CA GLY A 110 -34.83 -7.38 -36.12
C GLY A 110 -33.75 -8.34 -36.61
N LYS A 111 -34.11 -9.22 -37.55
CA LYS A 111 -33.12 -10.01 -38.30
C LYS A 111 -32.25 -9.09 -39.17
N GLY A 112 -31.14 -8.61 -38.61
CA GLY A 112 -30.07 -7.93 -39.35
C GLY A 112 -30.13 -6.39 -39.40
N GLU A 113 -31.05 -5.75 -38.68
CA GLU A 113 -31.14 -4.28 -38.62
C GLU A 113 -31.08 -3.75 -37.18
N LYS A 114 -30.54 -2.52 -37.10
CA LYS A 114 -30.07 -1.77 -35.94
C LYS A 114 -30.89 -2.01 -34.66
N ALA A 115 -30.19 -2.47 -33.62
CA ALA A 115 -30.74 -2.61 -32.29
C ALA A 115 -30.62 -1.24 -31.58
N GLY A 116 -31.65 -0.41 -31.72
CA GLY A 116 -31.73 0.91 -31.08
C GLY A 116 -32.42 0.85 -29.71
N LEU A 117 -32.01 1.75 -28.80
CA LEU A 117 -32.75 2.00 -27.56
C LEU A 117 -33.67 3.21 -27.78
N TYR A 118 -34.96 2.99 -27.60
CA TYR A 118 -36.00 4.00 -27.78
C TYR A 118 -36.65 4.32 -26.43
N VAL A 119 -37.22 5.51 -26.33
CA VAL A 119 -38.01 5.95 -25.18
C VAL A 119 -39.37 6.43 -25.63
N CYS A 120 -40.42 6.07 -24.89
CA CYS A 120 -41.72 6.72 -25.02
C CYS A 120 -42.28 7.07 -23.65
N MET A 121 -43.18 8.06 -23.60
CA MET A 121 -43.94 8.38 -22.40
C MET A 121 -45.36 7.79 -22.48
N PRO A 122 -45.69 6.73 -21.73
CA PRO A 122 -46.97 6.01 -21.89
C PRO A 122 -48.23 6.84 -21.63
N TYR A 123 -48.11 7.90 -20.82
CA TYR A 123 -49.24 8.74 -20.41
C TYR A 123 -49.32 10.08 -21.16
N ARG A 124 -48.41 10.36 -22.10
CA ARG A 124 -48.47 11.53 -22.98
C ARG A 124 -48.57 11.08 -24.43
N GLU A 125 -49.53 11.63 -25.16
CA GLU A 125 -49.65 11.34 -26.59
C GLU A 125 -48.46 11.92 -27.36
N ASN A 126 -47.91 11.16 -28.30
CA ASN A 126 -46.90 11.60 -29.27
C ASN A 126 -45.52 12.04 -28.71
N VAL A 127 -45.14 11.64 -27.50
CA VAL A 127 -43.77 11.86 -26.99
C VAL A 127 -42.92 10.60 -27.16
N TRP A 128 -42.15 10.58 -28.24
CA TRP A 128 -41.27 9.48 -28.65
C TRP A 128 -39.86 10.04 -28.84
N GLY A 129 -38.86 9.31 -28.38
CA GLY A 129 -37.46 9.69 -28.53
C GLY A 129 -36.57 8.49 -28.86
N THR A 130 -35.48 8.78 -29.56
CA THR A 130 -34.44 7.80 -29.83
C THR A 130 -33.26 8.12 -28.93
N VAL A 131 -32.90 7.20 -28.03
CA VAL A 131 -31.72 7.37 -27.17
C VAL A 131 -30.46 7.19 -28.02
N PHE A 132 -30.41 6.11 -28.80
CA PHE A 132 -29.41 5.90 -29.85
C PHE A 132 -29.81 4.74 -30.77
N GLU A 133 -29.31 4.77 -32.00
CA GLU A 133 -29.30 3.63 -32.92
C GLU A 133 -27.91 3.00 -32.93
N GLY A 134 -27.79 1.72 -32.57
CA GLY A 134 -26.48 1.05 -32.46
C GLY A 134 -26.45 -0.34 -33.09
N PRO A 135 -25.25 -0.85 -33.42
CA PRO A 135 -25.09 -2.24 -33.80
C PRO A 135 -25.35 -3.15 -32.59
N GLU A 136 -25.88 -4.33 -32.89
CA GLU A 136 -26.32 -5.41 -32.00
C GLU A 136 -25.75 -5.44 -30.57
N GLY A 137 -26.64 -5.35 -29.58
CA GLY A 137 -26.37 -5.60 -28.16
C GLY A 137 -27.67 -5.55 -27.38
N SER A 138 -27.83 -6.34 -26.32
CA SER A 138 -29.00 -6.25 -25.43
C SER A 138 -28.70 -5.16 -24.41
N TRP A 139 -29.34 -3.99 -24.56
CA TRP A 139 -29.04 -2.84 -23.73
C TRP A 139 -29.97 -2.79 -22.51
N ARG A 140 -29.37 -2.57 -21.35
CA ARG A 140 -30.06 -2.26 -20.11
C ARG A 140 -29.86 -0.78 -19.80
N ALA A 141 -30.96 -0.04 -19.73
CA ALA A 141 -30.99 1.33 -19.29
C ALA A 141 -31.19 1.38 -17.77
N GLU A 142 -30.32 2.10 -17.08
CA GLU A 142 -30.42 2.38 -15.65
C GLU A 142 -30.27 3.88 -15.43
N THR A 143 -31.15 4.47 -14.63
CA THR A 143 -31.07 5.90 -14.31
C THR A 143 -30.28 6.09 -13.02
N VAL A 144 -29.28 6.97 -13.06
CA VAL A 144 -28.43 7.29 -11.91
C VAL A 144 -28.54 8.77 -11.59
N ARG A 145 -28.88 9.04 -10.33
CA ARG A 145 -28.87 10.39 -9.77
C ARG A 145 -27.43 10.80 -9.45
N THR A 146 -26.94 11.84 -10.12
CA THR A 146 -25.65 12.46 -9.81
C THR A 146 -25.86 13.87 -9.26
N LYS A 147 -24.82 14.45 -8.64
CA LYS A 147 -24.87 15.83 -8.11
C LYS A 147 -25.15 16.90 -9.19
N GLU A 148 -24.89 16.57 -10.45
CA GLU A 148 -25.04 17.46 -11.61
C GLU A 148 -26.34 17.19 -12.40
N GLY A 149 -27.17 16.24 -11.98
CA GLY A 149 -28.42 15.86 -12.64
C GLY A 149 -28.68 14.35 -12.68
N GLU A 150 -29.87 13.97 -13.16
CA GLU A 150 -30.18 12.57 -13.49
C GLU A 150 -29.55 12.18 -14.82
N ARG A 151 -28.88 11.02 -14.85
CA ARG A 151 -28.16 10.50 -16.02
C ARG A 151 -28.70 9.13 -16.40
N LEU A 152 -28.63 8.83 -17.69
CA LEU A 152 -28.97 7.52 -18.22
C LEU A 152 -27.69 6.72 -18.48
N LEU A 153 -27.55 5.58 -17.82
CA LEU A 153 -26.51 4.59 -18.08
C LEU A 153 -27.09 3.49 -18.95
N CYS A 154 -26.47 3.26 -20.11
CA CYS A 154 -26.80 2.14 -20.97
C CYS A 154 -25.67 1.10 -20.90
N LEU A 155 -25.99 -0.07 -20.36
CA LEU A 155 -25.08 -1.21 -20.28
C LEU A 155 -25.43 -2.23 -21.37
N ASP A 156 -24.47 -2.60 -22.21
CA ASP A 156 -24.60 -3.75 -23.09
C ASP A 156 -24.38 -5.03 -22.28
N ARG A 157 -25.41 -5.88 -22.15
CA ARG A 157 -25.33 -7.15 -21.41
C ARG A 157 -24.37 -8.16 -22.05
N ARG A 158 -24.09 -8.04 -23.35
CA ARG A 158 -23.22 -8.97 -24.09
C ARG A 158 -21.76 -8.54 -24.03
N THR A 159 -21.47 -7.26 -24.26
CA THR A 159 -20.09 -6.76 -24.33
C THR A 159 -19.60 -6.10 -23.05
N GLY A 160 -20.49 -5.78 -22.10
CA GLY A 160 -20.18 -5.02 -20.91
C GLY A 160 -19.84 -3.54 -21.20
N ARG A 161 -20.06 -3.07 -22.43
CA ARG A 161 -19.83 -1.66 -22.79
C ARG A 161 -20.83 -0.77 -22.05
N LEU A 162 -20.31 0.30 -21.49
CA LEU A 162 -21.07 1.33 -20.79
C LEU A 162 -21.11 2.58 -21.65
N ARG A 163 -22.33 3.09 -21.90
CA ARG A 163 -22.54 4.41 -22.50
C ARG A 163 -23.27 5.30 -21.50
N LEU A 164 -22.81 6.54 -21.38
CA LEU A 164 -23.39 7.53 -20.48
C LEU A 164 -24.08 8.60 -21.33
N TYR A 165 -25.35 8.81 -21.08
CA TYR A 165 -26.12 9.89 -21.69
C TYR A 165 -26.54 10.88 -20.62
N ASP A 166 -26.27 12.16 -20.89
CA ASP A 166 -26.85 13.25 -20.12
C ASP A 166 -28.29 13.44 -20.60
N TRP A 167 -29.24 13.42 -19.66
CA TRP A 167 -30.68 13.47 -19.96
C TRP A 167 -31.15 14.93 -19.92
N THR A 168 -30.95 15.63 -21.03
CA THR A 168 -31.05 17.10 -21.14
C THR A 168 -32.48 17.61 -21.34
N GLY A 169 -33.39 16.78 -21.85
CA GLY A 169 -34.79 17.14 -22.12
C GLY A 169 -35.77 16.01 -21.79
N GLU A 170 -37.03 16.16 -22.21
CA GLU A 170 -38.07 15.14 -22.00
C GLU A 170 -37.76 13.83 -22.76
N ALA A 171 -37.23 13.92 -23.99
CA ALA A 171 -36.83 12.76 -24.79
C ALA A 171 -35.46 12.95 -25.48
N ASP A 172 -34.69 13.94 -25.04
CA ASP A 172 -33.40 14.31 -25.60
C ASP A 172 -32.26 13.75 -24.75
N PHE A 173 -31.36 13.01 -25.41
CA PHE A 173 -30.19 12.38 -24.80
C PHE A 173 -28.95 12.82 -25.55
N THR A 174 -28.02 13.44 -24.83
CA THR A 174 -26.70 13.76 -25.38
C THR A 174 -25.71 12.71 -24.90
N GLU A 175 -25.16 11.93 -25.84
CA GLU A 175 -24.07 11.01 -25.52
C GLU A 175 -22.91 11.83 -24.98
N ARG A 176 -22.57 11.60 -23.71
CA ARG A 176 -21.36 12.18 -23.18
C ARG A 176 -20.23 11.30 -23.67
N PRO A 177 -19.30 11.81 -24.49
CA PRO A 177 -18.11 11.04 -24.80
C PRO A 177 -17.48 10.70 -23.46
N MET A 178 -17.43 9.40 -23.14
CA MET A 178 -16.60 8.91 -22.04
C MET A 178 -15.22 9.46 -22.37
N MET A 179 -14.75 10.44 -21.59
CA MET A 179 -13.49 11.18 -21.79
C MET A 179 -12.52 10.32 -22.57
N GLU A 180 -12.16 10.72 -23.80
CA GLU A 180 -11.34 9.91 -24.69
C GLU A 180 -10.24 9.26 -23.86
N GLU A 181 -10.08 7.95 -23.94
CA GLU A 181 -9.09 7.21 -23.13
C GLU A 181 -7.70 7.87 -23.20
N ALA A 182 -7.43 8.62 -24.28
CA ALA A 182 -6.28 9.50 -24.47
C ALA A 182 -6.18 10.67 -23.46
N GLU A 183 -7.26 11.39 -23.17
CA GLU A 183 -7.24 12.48 -22.16
C GLU A 183 -7.13 11.94 -20.74
N HIS A 184 -7.79 10.82 -20.45
CA HIS A 184 -7.62 10.14 -19.17
C HIS A 184 -6.19 9.64 -19.02
N ARG A 185 -5.63 9.03 -20.07
CA ARG A 185 -4.23 8.58 -20.10
C ARG A 185 -3.24 9.74 -19.91
N ARG A 186 -3.47 10.88 -20.57
CA ARG A 186 -2.65 12.09 -20.39
C ARG A 186 -2.71 12.62 -18.95
N ARG A 187 -3.89 12.61 -18.33
CA ARG A 187 -4.04 13.01 -16.92
C ARG A 187 -3.35 12.03 -15.98
N THR A 188 -3.44 10.72 -16.22
CA THR A 188 -2.73 9.72 -15.41
C THR A 188 -1.22 9.82 -15.60
N GLU A 189 -0.73 10.03 -16.82
CA GLU A 189 0.69 10.22 -17.11
C GLU A 189 1.24 11.50 -16.47
N ALA A 190 0.47 12.58 -16.46
CA ALA A 190 0.84 13.83 -15.78
C ALA A 190 0.92 13.64 -14.25
N LEU A 191 -0.06 12.93 -13.66
CA LEU A 191 -0.05 12.61 -12.23
C LEU A 191 1.10 11.66 -11.87
N GLU A 192 1.41 10.69 -12.72
CA GLU A 192 2.57 9.82 -12.54
C GLU A 192 3.89 10.57 -12.64
N ALA A 193 3.99 11.57 -13.53
CA ALA A 193 5.18 12.41 -13.65
C ALA A 193 5.44 13.22 -12.37
N VAL A 194 4.39 13.88 -11.84
CA VAL A 194 4.47 14.62 -10.56
C VAL A 194 4.88 13.68 -9.42
N TRP A 195 4.27 12.50 -9.37
CA TRP A 195 4.61 11.51 -8.34
C TRP A 195 6.04 10.99 -8.45
N ARG A 196 6.58 10.84 -9.67
CA ARG A 196 8.00 10.47 -9.88
C ARG A 196 8.94 11.58 -9.43
N GLU A 197 8.60 12.84 -9.65
CA GLU A 197 9.39 13.98 -9.19
C GLU A 197 9.42 14.07 -7.67
N GLU A 198 8.27 13.93 -7.01
CA GLU A 198 8.20 13.88 -5.54
C GLU A 198 9.03 12.71 -5.00
N LYS A 199 8.88 11.51 -5.58
CA LYS A 199 9.66 10.33 -5.17
C LYS A 199 11.16 10.55 -5.37
N ALA A 200 11.58 11.22 -6.44
CA ALA A 200 12.97 11.58 -6.65
C ALA A 200 13.46 12.62 -5.61
N GLY A 201 12.62 13.59 -5.25
CA GLY A 201 12.88 14.53 -4.16
C GLY A 201 13.14 13.82 -2.82
N TRP A 202 12.23 12.92 -2.44
CA TRP A 202 12.37 12.08 -1.25
C TRP A 202 13.66 11.24 -1.25
N GLN A 203 14.08 10.71 -2.40
CA GLN A 203 15.33 9.96 -2.48
C GLN A 203 16.56 10.86 -2.33
N ARG A 204 16.52 12.11 -2.83
CA ARG A 204 17.61 13.07 -2.62
C ARG A 204 17.74 13.45 -1.15
N GLU A 205 16.62 13.74 -0.49
CA GLU A 205 16.60 14.06 0.93
C GLU A 205 17.10 12.89 1.78
N LYS A 206 16.67 11.67 1.47
CA LYS A 206 17.19 10.46 2.12
C LYS A 206 18.69 10.29 1.92
N ARG A 207 19.23 10.57 0.73
CA ARG A 207 20.68 10.51 0.46
C ARG A 207 21.43 11.58 1.25
N ALA A 208 20.95 12.82 1.27
CA ALA A 208 21.53 13.90 2.05
C ALA A 208 21.59 13.53 3.54
N TRP A 209 20.50 12.95 4.09
CA TRP A 209 20.46 12.47 5.46
C TRP A 209 21.46 11.33 5.74
N GLN A 210 21.65 10.41 4.78
CA GLN A 210 22.65 9.35 4.91
C GLN A 210 24.09 9.89 4.84
N GLU A 211 24.34 10.89 3.99
CA GLU A 211 25.63 11.56 3.90
C GLU A 211 25.95 12.34 5.16
N GLU A 212 24.98 13.05 5.74
CA GLU A 212 25.11 13.74 7.01
C GLU A 212 25.42 12.75 8.13
N LYS A 213 24.67 11.65 8.21
CA LYS A 213 24.91 10.58 9.18
C LYS A 213 26.31 9.96 9.02
N ALA A 214 26.76 9.75 7.78
CA ALA A 214 28.11 9.27 7.50
C ALA A 214 29.18 10.31 7.90
N GLY A 215 28.91 11.60 7.71
CA GLY A 215 29.73 12.71 8.19
C GLY A 215 29.92 12.68 9.70
N TRP A 216 28.80 12.60 10.45
CA TRP A 216 28.81 12.45 11.90
C TRP A 216 29.60 11.23 12.39
N GLN A 217 29.48 10.10 11.68
CA GLN A 217 30.26 8.90 12.02
C GLN A 217 31.76 9.11 11.80
N ARG A 218 32.17 9.77 10.72
CA ARG A 218 33.57 10.08 10.45
C ARG A 218 34.16 11.01 11.52
N GLU A 219 33.42 12.06 11.88
CA GLU A 219 33.84 12.99 12.93
C GLU A 219 34.00 12.28 14.29
N LYS A 220 33.06 11.39 14.63
CA LYS A 220 33.16 10.57 15.83
C LYS A 220 34.38 9.64 15.82
N CYS A 221 34.67 9.01 14.68
CA CYS A 221 35.86 8.17 14.54
C CYS A 221 37.16 8.98 14.64
N ALA A 222 37.22 10.16 14.01
CA ALA A 222 38.36 11.06 14.11
C ALA A 222 38.61 11.51 15.56
N TRP A 223 37.55 11.87 16.28
CA TRP A 223 37.65 12.20 17.70
C TRP A 223 38.13 11.03 18.56
N GLN A 224 37.68 9.80 18.27
CA GLN A 224 38.17 8.60 18.96
C GLN A 224 39.66 8.35 18.69
N GLN A 225 40.09 8.48 17.43
CA GLN A 225 41.49 8.34 17.05
C GLN A 225 42.37 9.40 17.75
N GLU A 226 41.96 10.67 17.76
CA GLU A 226 42.70 11.72 18.44
C GLU A 226 42.84 11.44 19.95
N LYS A 227 41.77 10.92 20.58
CA LYS A 227 41.81 10.51 21.99
C LYS A 227 42.79 9.35 22.21
N GLU A 228 42.79 8.34 21.34
CA GLU A 228 43.72 7.21 21.40
C GLU A 228 45.17 7.66 21.20
N GLU A 229 45.43 8.54 20.23
CA GLU A 229 46.75 9.12 19.99
C GLU A 229 47.26 9.89 21.21
N ARG A 230 46.40 10.72 21.83
CA ARG A 230 46.74 11.41 23.09
C ARG A 230 47.05 10.43 24.21
N MET A 231 46.29 9.35 24.35
CA MET A 231 46.55 8.31 25.36
C MET A 231 47.87 7.58 25.10
N ILE A 232 48.19 7.26 23.85
CA ILE A 232 49.46 6.65 23.45
C ILE A 232 50.62 7.61 23.76
N GLN A 233 50.46 8.90 23.47
CA GLN A 233 51.49 9.89 23.75
C GLN A 233 51.73 10.04 25.25
N CYS A 234 50.68 10.15 26.07
CA CYS A 234 50.80 10.12 27.53
C CYS A 234 51.54 8.87 28.01
N ARG A 235 51.18 7.68 27.50
CA ARG A 235 51.84 6.42 27.88
C ARG A 235 53.33 6.44 27.53
N LYS A 236 53.69 6.88 26.33
CA LYS A 236 55.10 7.03 25.91
C LYS A 236 55.86 8.01 26.81
N GLU A 237 55.26 9.13 27.17
CA GLU A 237 55.87 10.10 28.09
C GLU A 237 56.10 9.50 29.49
N TYR A 238 55.15 8.71 29.99
CA TYR A 238 55.31 7.97 31.25
C TYR A 238 56.41 6.91 31.16
N GLU A 239 56.43 6.10 30.10
CA GLU A 239 57.46 5.08 29.87
C GLU A 239 58.86 5.73 29.80
N ASN A 240 59.02 6.81 29.03
CA ASN A 240 60.27 7.58 28.95
C ASN A 240 60.69 8.19 30.31
N ARG A 241 59.72 8.59 31.15
CA ARG A 241 60.03 9.09 32.50
C ARG A 241 60.50 7.98 33.42
N VAL A 242 59.89 6.80 33.34
CA VAL A 242 60.29 5.61 34.11
C VAL A 242 61.67 5.15 33.69
N GLU A 243 61.97 5.11 32.38
CA GLU A 243 63.30 4.73 31.88
C GLU A 243 64.38 5.69 32.34
N ARG A 244 64.13 7.02 32.29
CA ARG A 244 65.06 8.01 32.85
C ARG A 244 65.34 7.79 34.33
N LEU A 245 64.29 7.57 35.13
CA LEU A 245 64.45 7.28 36.54
C LEU A 245 65.22 5.97 36.78
N ARG A 246 64.95 4.92 36.00
CA ARG A 246 65.70 3.65 36.09
C ARG A 246 67.18 3.86 35.79
N ALA A 247 67.50 4.57 34.71
CA ALA A 247 68.89 4.88 34.35
C ALA A 247 69.59 5.72 35.43
N GLU A 248 68.89 6.69 36.05
CA GLU A 248 69.43 7.45 37.18
C GLU A 248 69.71 6.57 38.40
N TYR A 249 68.79 5.66 38.74
CA TYR A 249 68.97 4.72 39.86
C TYR A 249 70.08 3.71 39.59
N GLU A 250 70.13 3.13 38.39
CA GLU A 250 71.20 2.23 37.97
C GLU A 250 72.57 2.94 37.98
N GLY A 251 72.63 4.19 37.52
CA GLY A 251 73.84 5.01 37.59
C GLY A 251 74.28 5.26 39.03
N LYS A 252 73.35 5.57 39.95
CA LYS A 252 73.65 5.70 41.38
C LYS A 252 74.13 4.38 41.97
N LEU A 253 73.50 3.26 41.62
CA LEU A 253 73.90 1.93 42.08
C LEU A 253 75.28 1.54 41.58
N SER A 254 75.63 1.84 40.32
CA SER A 254 76.97 1.59 39.78
C SER A 254 78.02 2.36 40.54
N ARG A 255 77.80 3.67 40.77
CA ARG A 255 78.73 4.49 41.57
C ARG A 255 78.93 3.95 42.98
N CYS A 256 77.85 3.49 43.62
CA CYS A 256 77.96 2.84 44.94
C CYS A 256 78.77 1.54 44.86
N ARG A 257 78.51 0.68 43.86
CA ARG A 257 79.25 -0.58 43.66
C ARG A 257 80.74 -0.32 43.43
N GLU A 258 81.08 0.58 42.51
CA GLU A 258 82.47 0.98 42.23
C GLU A 258 83.15 1.55 43.48
N GLY A 259 82.44 2.36 44.27
CA GLY A 259 82.92 2.85 45.55
C GLY A 259 83.25 1.73 46.54
N TYR A 260 82.36 0.74 46.68
CA TYR A 260 82.60 -0.43 47.52
C TYR A 260 83.74 -1.32 47.00
N GLU A 261 83.83 -1.54 45.68
CA GLU A 261 84.93 -2.30 45.07
C GLU A 261 86.28 -1.63 45.29
N LEU A 262 86.35 -0.30 45.21
CA LEU A 262 87.56 0.46 45.49
C LEU A 262 87.97 0.30 46.96
N GLN A 263 87.01 0.42 47.90
CA GLN A 263 87.25 0.20 49.33
C GLN A 263 87.73 -1.22 49.62
N LEU A 264 87.10 -2.23 49.02
CA LEU A 264 87.51 -3.63 49.13
C LEU A 264 88.92 -3.85 48.55
N GLY A 265 89.23 -3.21 47.42
CA GLY A 265 90.57 -3.27 46.82
C GLY A 265 91.64 -2.65 47.71
N GLN A 266 91.34 -1.52 48.35
CA GLN A 266 92.23 -0.88 49.33
C GLN A 266 92.43 -1.77 50.57
N ALA A 267 91.36 -2.34 51.12
CA ALA A 267 91.43 -3.25 52.25
C ALA A 267 92.24 -4.51 51.92
N LYS A 268 92.09 -5.08 50.72
CA LYS A 268 92.90 -6.21 50.25
C LYS A 268 94.39 -5.85 50.17
N LYS A 269 94.74 -4.69 49.61
CA LYS A 269 96.14 -4.23 49.56
C LYS A 269 96.74 -4.07 50.95
N GLN A 270 95.99 -3.47 51.89
CA GLN A 270 96.42 -3.34 53.29
C GLN A 270 96.64 -4.72 53.93
N TYR A 271 95.74 -5.67 53.68
CA TYR A 271 95.88 -7.04 54.16
C TYR A 271 97.11 -7.74 53.57
N ASP A 272 97.38 -7.58 52.27
CA ASP A 272 98.56 -8.15 51.61
C ASP A 272 99.88 -7.55 52.12
N GLU A 273 99.91 -6.24 52.39
CA GLU A 273 101.04 -5.56 53.01
C GLU A 273 101.30 -6.10 54.42
N LEU A 274 100.26 -6.22 55.24
CA LEU A 274 100.33 -6.84 56.55
C LEU A 274 100.82 -8.29 56.45
N ALA A 275 100.30 -9.09 55.51
CA ALA A 275 100.75 -10.45 55.29
C ALA A 275 102.23 -10.52 54.87
N ARG A 276 102.70 -9.62 53.99
CA ARG A 276 104.12 -9.51 53.62
C ARG A 276 105.00 -9.14 54.80
N THR A 277 104.56 -8.20 55.65
CA THR A 277 105.30 -7.86 56.88
C THR A 277 105.34 -9.03 57.85
N ALA A 278 104.24 -9.77 58.01
CA ALA A 278 104.19 -10.98 58.84
C ALA A 278 105.15 -12.05 58.31
N VAL A 279 105.22 -12.29 57.00
CA VAL A 279 106.19 -13.21 56.39
C VAL A 279 107.64 -12.76 56.61
N LYS A 280 107.93 -11.46 56.45
CA LYS A 280 109.26 -10.91 56.76
C LYS A 280 109.64 -11.09 58.23
N LEU A 281 108.71 -10.82 59.14
CA LEU A 281 108.89 -11.05 60.58
C LEU A 281 109.11 -12.54 60.88
N GLN A 282 108.38 -13.45 60.23
CA GLN A 282 108.61 -14.90 60.34
C GLN A 282 110.00 -15.30 59.81
N GLN A 283 110.45 -14.75 58.69
CA GLN A 283 111.80 -15.01 58.15
C GLN A 283 112.89 -14.47 59.06
N ILE A 284 112.71 -13.28 59.64
CA ILE A 284 113.61 -12.73 60.67
C ILE A 284 113.59 -13.66 61.88
N GLY A 285 112.41 -14.08 62.36
CA GLY A 285 112.27 -15.04 63.44
C GLY A 285 112.98 -16.37 63.18
N ARG A 286 112.92 -16.90 61.94
CA ARG A 286 113.69 -18.09 61.53
C ARG A 286 115.19 -17.82 61.53
N LYS A 287 115.65 -16.70 60.96
CA LYS A 287 117.08 -16.32 60.97
C LYS A 287 117.63 -16.12 62.38
N TRP A 288 116.85 -15.53 63.27
CA TRP A 288 117.19 -15.40 64.68
C TRP A 288 117.24 -16.78 65.35
N ARG A 289 116.28 -17.67 65.03
CA ARG A 289 116.30 -19.06 65.47
C ARG A 289 117.57 -19.77 65.01
N ASP A 290 117.91 -19.70 63.73
CA ASP A 290 119.09 -20.37 63.15
C ASP A 290 120.41 -19.79 63.72
N LYS A 291 120.46 -18.48 64.00
CA LYS A 291 121.66 -17.78 64.52
C LYS A 291 121.91 -17.99 66.01
N TYR A 292 120.85 -18.01 66.83
CA TYR A 292 120.97 -18.11 68.28
C TYR A 292 120.69 -19.52 68.82
N PHE A 293 119.98 -20.36 68.08
CA PHE A 293 119.63 -21.72 68.50
C PHE A 293 120.26 -22.82 67.62
N GLY A 294 120.97 -22.47 66.53
CA GLY A 294 121.74 -23.40 65.69
C GLY A 294 120.89 -24.41 64.90
N ARG A 295 121.40 -24.88 63.76
CA ARG A 295 120.89 -26.13 63.17
C ARG A 295 121.12 -27.23 64.19
N ILE A 296 120.06 -27.86 64.68
CA ILE A 296 120.14 -29.24 65.12
C ILE A 296 120.24 -30.08 63.84
N GLU A 297 121.44 -30.14 63.27
CA GLU A 297 121.87 -31.25 62.45
C GLU A 297 123.00 -31.93 63.23
N GLU A 298 122.61 -32.79 64.17
CA GLU A 298 123.40 -33.97 64.50
C GLU A 298 122.64 -35.21 64.01
N LYS A 299 123.40 -36.05 63.32
CA LYS A 299 123.01 -37.25 62.60
C LYS A 299 122.50 -38.35 63.54
N ALA A 300 121.37 -38.95 63.20
CA ALA A 300 121.06 -40.38 63.34
C ALA A 300 119.92 -40.72 62.37
#